data_AF-A0AAE0N873-F1
#
_entry.id   AF-A0AAE0N873-F1
#
_cell.length_a   1.000
_cell.length_b   1.000
_cell.length_c   1.000
_cell.angle_alpha   90.00
_cell.angle_beta   90.00
_cell.angle_gamma   90.00
#
_symmetry.space_group_name_H-M   'P 1'
#
loop_
_entity.id
_entity.type
_entity.pdbx_description
1 polymer ?
#
loop_
_entity_poly.entity_id
_entity_poly.type
_entity_poly.pdbx_seq_one_letter_code
_entity_poly.pdbx_strand_id
1 'polypeptide(L)'
;MMARALDISSFSLPNTDMSLPTDQEPPLVMPDPGHCGGHDYCGVPCTFEWQHVLPLSSQDTGGPGVIASFLGTGWLAVALIVIYYLFAFDPKQLSRASKYAVVNPVDVAVTGLARRVIPSSWFGSRWNAFVKAILTISDVQTLMGFAIAFTAIFNLWSGISTYHFMLIVQCVWFSHVAQLTGLAIQRYHPRSATAAYTRLLFTLVLTGLLVTGIVGTFFYNWAYQRHTGFTYPDYRALANIAGGSASLPGSYAVCFWNTARNIQWHQASSAFAYTFNDTAAYGSGITAIVLVVVNLAARIIRIPILEDAITSARQMLSKSWRSLFAGVSDNSRPSGLIQRLVLSVGLSTLFTARLLTDLLLSTLTEIYWVLIPAIWGTITLLRAHDIISPGGSEKWAYAQVLAWFVLGAVVLVTVSYFFKPSATTASDLPSHNNPAEPASDEGDILEQGSAVPAAAAGPNNFIDQALTFLEDDDKKSSPPAWMPAALSLALFQVAAITALFFDKYSDIVPNAATGLALFVAVPLLVGVPVSSYVFILSCVAFQRNQSSGGAKGPWVVASGAIVGSGLLYLLVLQVSWNGPQIAGLVFIGVGGAIVLVNLAALVVVLAGRRRYGPISLGN
;
A
#
# COMPACT_ATOMS: atom_id res chain seq x y z
N MET A 1 -4.80 30.91 57.95
CA MET A 1 -4.18 29.58 58.03
C MET A 1 -3.46 29.33 56.71
N MET A 2 -2.35 30.04 56.41
CA MET A 2 -1.04 30.01 57.10
C MET A 2 -0.57 28.57 57.33
N ALA A 3 0.64 28.14 56.96
CA ALA A 3 1.77 28.71 56.22
C ALA A 3 2.83 27.59 56.11
N ARG A 4 3.87 27.83 55.27
CA ARG A 4 5.27 27.34 55.43
C ARG A 4 5.55 25.86 55.13
N ALA A 5 6.70 25.45 54.62
CA ALA A 5 7.99 26.12 54.31
C ALA A 5 8.90 25.13 53.56
N LEU A 6 10.10 25.63 53.20
CA LEU A 6 11.30 25.01 52.61
C LEU A 6 11.37 25.27 51.11
N ASP A 7 12.02 26.32 50.58
CA ASP A 7 13.21 27.09 50.98
C ASP A 7 14.47 26.23 51.24
N ILE A 8 15.23 26.03 50.17
CA ILE A 8 16.64 25.64 50.21
C ILE A 8 17.36 26.54 49.21
N SER A 9 17.74 27.73 49.68
CA SER A 9 18.89 28.47 49.18
C SER A 9 20.13 28.05 49.99
N SER A 10 21.09 27.38 49.37
CA SER A 10 22.54 27.51 49.65
C SER A 10 23.28 26.25 49.15
N PHE A 11 23.84 26.31 47.94
CA PHE A 11 24.98 25.49 47.59
C PHE A 11 25.98 26.35 46.82
N SER A 12 26.90 26.94 47.57
CA SER A 12 28.14 27.52 47.10
C SER A 12 29.11 26.39 46.75
N LEU A 13 29.48 26.28 45.48
CA LEU A 13 30.59 25.45 44.98
C LEU A 13 31.56 26.35 44.20
N PRO A 14 32.83 25.94 44.07
CA PRO A 14 33.99 26.81 44.20
C PRO A 14 34.27 27.63 42.94
N ASN A 15 34.90 28.79 43.16
CA ASN A 15 35.69 29.48 42.14
C ASN A 15 36.75 28.52 41.58
N THR A 16 36.50 27.99 40.40
CA THR A 16 37.56 27.51 39.50
C THR A 16 37.64 28.50 38.35
N ASP A 17 38.55 29.46 38.49
CA ASP A 17 39.11 30.23 37.39
C ASP A 17 39.78 29.25 36.42
N MET A 18 39.07 28.92 35.35
CA MET A 18 39.63 28.25 34.19
C MET A 18 39.48 29.22 33.03
N SER A 19 40.47 30.09 32.88
CA SER A 19 40.67 30.96 31.73
C SER A 19 40.87 30.08 30.49
N LEU A 20 39.78 29.80 29.77
CA LEU A 20 39.82 29.30 28.41
C LEU A 20 40.29 30.41 27.47
N PRO A 21 41.10 30.09 26.44
CA PRO A 21 41.57 31.09 25.50
C PRO A 21 40.37 31.66 24.74
N THR A 22 40.18 32.97 24.86
CA THR A 22 39.32 33.76 23.96
C THR A 22 39.98 33.81 22.59
N ASP A 23 39.89 32.72 21.83
CA ASP A 23 39.95 32.81 20.39
C ASP A 23 38.60 33.39 19.94
N GLN A 24 38.66 34.65 19.54
CA GLN A 24 37.57 35.39 18.92
C GLN A 24 37.11 34.62 17.67
N GLU A 25 36.11 33.77 17.83
CA GLU A 25 35.18 33.57 16.72
C GLU A 25 34.59 34.94 16.38
N PRO A 26 34.61 35.36 15.10
CA PRO A 26 33.99 36.60 14.71
C PRO A 26 32.53 36.55 15.16
N PRO A 27 31.99 37.64 15.75
CA PRO A 27 30.58 37.68 16.11
C PRO A 27 29.81 37.30 14.85
N LEU A 28 28.97 36.27 14.97
CA LEU A 28 27.90 36.02 14.01
C LEU A 28 27.03 37.27 14.03
N VAL A 29 27.38 38.22 13.15
CA VAL A 29 26.58 39.40 12.89
C VAL A 29 25.31 38.86 12.28
N MET A 30 24.30 38.67 13.12
CA MET A 30 22.95 38.48 12.63
C MET A 30 22.64 39.69 11.76
N PRO A 31 22.23 39.47 10.49
CA PRO A 31 21.95 40.57 9.59
C PRO A 31 20.93 41.49 10.23
N ASP A 32 21.27 42.78 10.22
CA ASP A 32 20.52 43.85 10.84
C ASP A 32 19.05 43.80 10.34
N PRO A 33 18.04 43.62 11.22
CA PRO A 33 16.63 43.49 10.81
C PRO A 33 16.03 44.77 10.22
N GLY A 34 16.82 45.85 10.09
CA GLY A 34 16.37 47.19 9.77
C GLY A 34 16.49 47.65 8.31
N HIS A 35 17.00 46.84 7.37
CA HIS A 35 17.12 47.24 5.96
C HIS A 35 16.36 46.29 5.01
N CYS A 36 15.04 46.43 4.97
CA CYS A 36 14.17 45.78 3.98
C CYS A 36 14.10 46.60 2.69
N GLY A 37 15.18 46.61 1.92
CA GLY A 37 15.26 47.26 0.61
C GLY A 37 15.30 46.25 -0.52
N GLY A 38 14.21 46.15 -1.30
CA GLY A 38 14.20 45.62 -2.67
C GLY A 38 13.56 44.24 -2.87
N HIS A 39 12.36 44.24 -3.46
CA HIS A 39 11.72 43.27 -4.39
C HIS A 39 11.90 41.74 -4.29
N ASP A 40 12.59 41.18 -3.31
CA ASP A 40 12.61 39.75 -3.09
C ASP A 40 11.31 39.37 -2.37
N TYR A 41 10.40 38.69 -3.08
CA TYR A 41 9.17 38.09 -2.52
C TYR A 41 9.42 37.16 -1.31
N CYS A 42 10.69 36.83 -1.06
CA CYS A 42 11.15 35.99 0.05
C CYS A 42 11.96 36.75 1.11
N GLY A 43 12.03 38.08 1.02
CA GLY A 43 12.73 38.97 1.95
C GLY A 43 11.78 39.74 2.89
N VAL A 44 10.59 39.21 3.17
CA VAL A 44 9.64 39.89 4.07
C VAL A 44 10.14 39.79 5.52
N PRO A 45 10.21 40.92 6.26
CA PRO A 45 10.68 40.95 7.65
C PRO A 45 9.81 40.10 8.58
N CYS A 46 10.45 39.50 9.58
CA CYS A 46 9.91 38.54 10.55
C CYS A 46 8.85 39.10 11.53
N THR A 47 8.31 40.29 11.29
CA THR A 47 7.20 40.83 12.08
C THR A 47 5.89 40.47 11.38
N PHE A 48 5.58 39.18 11.33
CA PHE A 48 4.30 38.69 10.80
C PHE A 48 3.25 38.74 11.91
N GLU A 49 2.35 39.71 11.84
CA GLU A 49 1.15 39.74 12.66
C GLU A 49 0.15 38.76 12.06
N TRP A 50 0.01 37.60 12.71
CA TRP A 50 -0.73 36.42 12.23
C TRP A 50 -2.22 36.65 11.90
N GLN A 51 -2.81 37.78 12.29
CA GLN A 51 -4.26 37.89 12.46
C GLN A 51 -5.04 38.50 11.29
N HIS A 52 -4.42 39.17 10.30
CA HIS A 52 -5.23 40.03 9.42
C HIS A 52 -5.10 39.89 7.90
N VAL A 53 -4.17 39.08 7.36
CA VAL A 53 -4.08 38.96 5.89
C VAL A 53 -3.80 37.51 5.45
N LEU A 54 -4.75 36.61 5.70
CA LEU A 54 -4.95 35.51 4.76
C LEU A 54 -5.76 36.10 3.60
N PRO A 55 -5.18 36.27 2.39
CA PRO A 55 -5.94 36.80 1.26
C PRO A 55 -7.17 35.92 1.03
N LEU A 56 -8.35 36.54 0.88
CA LEU A 56 -9.64 35.82 0.69
C LEU A 56 -9.57 34.77 -0.44
N SER A 57 -8.72 34.99 -1.46
CA SER A 57 -8.49 34.05 -2.56
C SER A 57 -7.96 32.68 -2.12
N SER A 58 -7.34 32.58 -0.94
CA SER A 58 -6.81 31.33 -0.41
C SER A 58 -7.90 30.41 0.15
N GLN A 59 -9.00 30.96 0.68
CA GLN A 59 -10.12 30.18 1.24
C GLN A 59 -10.91 29.36 0.20
N ASP A 60 -10.89 29.79 -1.07
CA ASP A 60 -11.60 29.09 -2.15
C ASP A 60 -10.91 27.79 -2.58
N THR A 61 -9.59 27.68 -2.42
CA THR A 61 -8.81 26.54 -2.96
C THR A 61 -8.45 25.50 -1.90
N GLY A 62 -8.22 25.92 -0.65
CA GLY A 62 -7.89 25.02 0.47
C GLY A 62 -9.04 24.71 1.41
N GLY A 63 -10.25 25.21 1.13
CA GLY A 63 -11.35 25.09 2.08
C GLY A 63 -11.89 23.67 2.29
N PRO A 64 -12.64 23.43 3.38
CA PRO A 64 -13.11 22.12 3.81
C PRO A 64 -14.00 21.44 2.76
N GLY A 65 -14.79 22.20 1.99
CA GLY A 65 -15.60 21.62 0.92
C GLY A 65 -14.78 21.09 -0.26
N VAL A 66 -13.68 21.75 -0.62
CA VAL A 66 -12.75 21.25 -1.64
C VAL A 66 -12.09 19.97 -1.14
N ILE A 67 -11.53 20.00 0.06
CA ILE A 67 -10.89 18.84 0.69
C ILE A 67 -11.86 17.66 0.76
N ALA A 68 -13.07 17.86 1.28
CA ALA A 68 -14.10 16.83 1.40
C ALA A 68 -14.49 16.24 0.04
N SER A 69 -14.55 17.06 -1.03
CA SER A 69 -14.84 16.58 -2.38
C SER A 69 -13.73 15.67 -2.92
N PHE A 70 -12.45 16.08 -2.86
CA PHE A 70 -11.34 15.26 -3.35
C PHE A 70 -11.16 13.99 -2.51
N LEU A 71 -11.18 14.11 -1.17
CA LEU A 71 -11.11 12.97 -0.26
C LEU A 71 -12.28 12.01 -0.47
N GLY A 72 -13.50 12.53 -0.54
CA GLY A 72 -14.73 11.75 -0.70
C GLY A 72 -14.80 11.03 -2.04
N THR A 73 -14.46 11.69 -3.15
CA THR A 73 -14.39 11.03 -4.47
C THR A 73 -13.27 10.00 -4.55
N GLY A 74 -12.10 10.27 -3.98
CA GLY A 74 -10.99 9.33 -3.90
C GLY A 74 -11.38 8.05 -3.16
N TRP A 75 -11.95 8.17 -1.95
CA TRP A 75 -12.43 7.03 -1.18
C TRP A 75 -13.63 6.33 -1.80
N LEU A 76 -14.53 7.06 -2.47
CA LEU A 76 -15.62 6.46 -3.24
C LEU A 76 -15.06 5.55 -4.35
N ALA A 77 -14.04 6.00 -5.08
CA ALA A 77 -13.38 5.19 -6.10
C ALA A 77 -12.74 3.92 -5.51
N VAL A 78 -12.05 4.06 -4.38
CA VAL A 78 -11.45 2.94 -3.62
C VAL A 78 -12.52 1.95 -3.16
N ALA A 79 -13.62 2.43 -2.58
CA ALA A 79 -14.71 1.57 -2.14
C ALA A 79 -15.34 0.81 -3.30
N LEU A 80 -15.59 1.49 -4.44
CA LEU A 80 -16.17 0.86 -5.62
C LEU A 80 -15.26 -0.22 -6.22
N ILE A 81 -13.93 -0.01 -6.28
CA ILE A 81 -13.02 -1.03 -6.81
C ILE A 81 -12.90 -2.23 -5.85
N VAL A 82 -12.92 -2.01 -4.53
CA VAL A 82 -12.93 -3.09 -3.53
C VAL A 82 -14.21 -3.92 -3.65
N ILE A 83 -15.37 -3.28 -3.73
CA ILE A 83 -16.67 -3.96 -3.91
C ILE A 83 -16.69 -4.71 -5.24
N TYR A 84 -16.23 -4.08 -6.32
CA TYR A 84 -16.10 -4.74 -7.63
C TYR A 84 -15.21 -5.98 -7.53
N TYR A 85 -14.06 -5.90 -6.87
CA TYR A 85 -13.18 -7.06 -6.74
C TYR A 85 -13.79 -8.20 -5.94
N LEU A 86 -14.38 -7.92 -4.78
CA LEU A 86 -14.90 -8.95 -3.91
C LEU A 86 -16.09 -9.69 -4.52
N PHE A 87 -16.94 -8.98 -5.27
CA PHE A 87 -18.23 -9.52 -5.70
C PHE A 87 -18.37 -9.67 -7.22
N ALA A 88 -17.76 -8.78 -8.02
CA ALA A 88 -17.90 -8.74 -9.48
C ALA A 88 -16.81 -9.51 -10.21
N PHE A 89 -15.58 -9.37 -9.73
CA PHE A 89 -14.41 -9.76 -10.48
C PHE A 89 -14.38 -11.27 -10.69
N ASP A 90 -14.41 -11.71 -11.95
CA ASP A 90 -14.25 -13.11 -12.33
C ASP A 90 -12.83 -13.36 -12.86
N PRO A 91 -11.95 -14.02 -12.09
CA PRO A 91 -10.59 -14.28 -12.53
C PRO A 91 -10.53 -15.20 -13.76
N LYS A 92 -11.61 -15.95 -14.06
CA LYS A 92 -11.70 -16.80 -15.25
C LYS A 92 -11.92 -16.02 -16.54
N GLN A 93 -12.52 -14.82 -16.45
CA GLN A 93 -12.78 -14.00 -17.63
C GLN A 93 -11.48 -13.50 -18.27
N LEU A 94 -10.46 -13.24 -17.46
CA LEU A 94 -9.12 -12.84 -17.92
C LEU A 94 -8.46 -13.91 -18.79
N SER A 95 -8.61 -15.17 -18.39
CA SER A 95 -8.07 -16.33 -19.09
C SER A 95 -8.69 -16.52 -20.48
N ARG A 96 -9.92 -16.03 -20.71
CA ARG A 96 -10.56 -16.08 -22.03
C ARG A 96 -10.07 -14.99 -22.96
N ALA A 97 -9.69 -13.83 -22.42
CA ALA A 97 -9.25 -12.68 -23.21
C ALA A 97 -7.80 -12.83 -23.72
N SER A 98 -6.95 -13.56 -23.00
CA SER A 98 -5.59 -13.89 -23.46
C SER A 98 -5.40 -15.40 -23.47
N LYS A 99 -5.00 -15.94 -24.64
CA LYS A 99 -4.73 -17.38 -24.85
C LYS A 99 -3.69 -17.94 -23.87
N TYR A 100 -2.90 -17.07 -23.23
CA TYR A 100 -1.83 -17.43 -22.31
C TYR A 100 -2.11 -17.01 -20.86
N ALA A 101 -3.23 -16.35 -20.58
CA ALA A 101 -3.55 -15.90 -19.23
C ALA A 101 -4.00 -17.09 -18.37
N VAL A 102 -3.08 -17.58 -17.54
CA VAL A 102 -3.39 -18.52 -16.46
C VAL A 102 -4.18 -17.78 -15.38
N VAL A 103 -5.28 -18.38 -14.93
CA VAL A 103 -6.10 -17.82 -13.85
C VAL A 103 -5.26 -17.68 -12.59
N ASN A 104 -5.20 -16.48 -12.01
CA ASN A 104 -4.42 -16.26 -10.80
C ASN A 104 -5.07 -17.01 -9.61
N PRO A 105 -4.37 -17.96 -8.99
CA PRO A 105 -4.97 -18.79 -7.94
C PRO A 105 -5.24 -18.01 -6.66
N VAL A 106 -4.52 -16.90 -6.40
CA VAL A 106 -4.75 -16.02 -5.25
C VAL A 106 -6.12 -15.36 -5.36
N ASP A 107 -6.44 -14.81 -6.54
CA ASP A 107 -7.71 -14.15 -6.76
C ASP A 107 -8.88 -15.14 -6.70
N VAL A 108 -8.71 -16.37 -7.20
CA VAL A 108 -9.72 -17.43 -7.08
C VAL A 108 -9.98 -17.77 -5.61
N ALA A 109 -8.94 -17.87 -4.79
CA ALA A 109 -9.08 -18.18 -3.38
C ALA A 109 -9.82 -17.07 -2.61
N VAL A 110 -9.44 -15.80 -2.82
CA VAL A 110 -10.08 -14.66 -2.11
C VAL A 110 -11.51 -14.44 -2.58
N THR A 111 -11.74 -14.36 -3.89
CA THR A 111 -13.10 -14.15 -4.43
C THR A 111 -13.99 -15.35 -4.11
N GLY A 112 -13.44 -16.57 -4.10
CA GLY A 112 -14.14 -17.77 -3.66
C GLY A 112 -14.58 -17.71 -2.20
N LEU A 113 -13.76 -17.15 -1.31
CA LEU A 113 -14.12 -16.95 0.09
C LEU A 113 -15.19 -15.85 0.25
N ALA A 114 -15.02 -14.71 -0.42
CA ALA A 114 -15.97 -13.61 -0.36
C ALA A 114 -17.37 -14.02 -0.88
N ARG A 115 -17.41 -14.76 -1.99
CA ARG A 115 -18.66 -15.25 -2.61
C ARG A 115 -19.41 -16.29 -1.79
N ARG A 116 -18.75 -16.95 -0.83
CA ARG A 116 -19.44 -17.83 0.15
C ARG A 116 -20.28 -17.03 1.12
N VAL A 117 -19.88 -15.79 1.42
CA VAL A 117 -20.59 -14.91 2.35
C VAL A 117 -21.72 -14.17 1.63
N ILE A 118 -21.44 -13.65 0.43
CA ILE A 118 -22.41 -12.88 -0.35
C ILE A 118 -22.49 -13.49 -1.77
N PRO A 119 -23.64 -14.09 -2.15
CA PRO A 119 -23.81 -14.68 -3.48
C PRO A 119 -23.66 -13.62 -4.57
N SER A 120 -22.91 -13.94 -5.64
CA SER A 120 -22.73 -13.03 -6.79
C SER A 120 -24.04 -12.68 -7.50
N SER A 121 -25.08 -13.49 -7.34
CA SER A 121 -26.42 -13.25 -7.89
C SER A 121 -27.06 -11.96 -7.37
N TRP A 122 -26.67 -11.47 -6.20
CA TRP A 122 -27.18 -10.21 -5.62
C TRP A 122 -26.93 -8.98 -6.51
N PHE A 123 -25.84 -9.01 -7.26
CA PHE A 123 -25.41 -7.88 -8.08
C PHE A 123 -25.66 -8.12 -9.58
N GLY A 124 -26.00 -9.36 -9.97
CA GLY A 124 -26.53 -9.71 -11.30
C GLY A 124 -25.73 -9.13 -12.47
N SER A 125 -26.43 -8.56 -13.47
CA SER A 125 -25.83 -7.92 -14.65
C SER A 125 -25.26 -6.52 -14.38
N ARG A 126 -25.35 -6.00 -13.14
CA ARG A 126 -25.03 -4.59 -12.83
C ARG A 126 -23.53 -4.31 -12.70
N TRP A 127 -22.65 -5.27 -12.93
CA TRP A 127 -21.19 -5.07 -12.87
C TRP A 127 -20.67 -4.03 -13.86
N ASN A 128 -21.29 -3.93 -15.03
CA ASN A 128 -20.97 -2.89 -16.00
C ASN A 128 -21.20 -1.47 -15.46
N ALA A 129 -22.10 -1.32 -14.47
CA ALA A 129 -22.32 -0.05 -13.79
C ALA A 129 -21.12 0.35 -12.92
N PHE A 130 -20.54 -0.59 -12.16
CA PHE A 130 -19.34 -0.34 -11.36
C PHE A 130 -18.16 0.10 -12.24
N VAL A 131 -17.90 -0.62 -13.33
CA VAL A 131 -16.81 -0.29 -14.26
C VAL A 131 -17.00 1.11 -14.83
N LYS A 132 -18.21 1.43 -15.30
CA LYS A 132 -18.52 2.76 -15.83
C LYS A 132 -18.39 3.85 -14.77
N ALA A 133 -18.88 3.61 -13.55
CA ALA A 133 -18.77 4.54 -12.44
C ALA A 133 -17.30 4.83 -12.07
N ILE A 134 -16.48 3.80 -11.87
CA ILE A 134 -15.06 3.94 -11.53
C ILE A 134 -14.33 4.73 -12.61
N LEU A 135 -14.56 4.39 -13.89
CA LEU A 135 -13.95 5.11 -15.02
C LEU A 135 -14.42 6.57 -15.08
N THR A 136 -15.71 6.85 -14.87
CA THR A 136 -16.23 8.22 -14.83
C THR A 136 -15.64 9.01 -13.66
N ILE A 137 -15.56 8.44 -12.45
CA ILE A 137 -14.93 9.08 -11.30
C ILE A 137 -13.47 9.40 -11.59
N SER A 138 -12.73 8.44 -12.14
CA SER A 138 -11.33 8.63 -12.55
C SER A 138 -11.16 9.73 -13.59
N ASP A 139 -12.03 9.80 -14.60
CA ASP A 139 -11.96 10.80 -15.66
C ASP A 139 -12.27 12.22 -15.11
N VAL A 140 -13.29 12.36 -14.25
CA VAL A 140 -13.62 13.63 -13.57
C VAL A 140 -12.50 14.06 -12.63
N GLN A 141 -11.97 13.13 -11.84
CA GLN A 141 -10.85 13.40 -10.92
C GLN A 141 -9.57 13.77 -11.65
N THR A 142 -9.34 13.25 -12.85
CA THR A 142 -8.21 13.66 -13.69
C THR A 142 -8.30 15.14 -14.04
N LEU A 143 -9.46 15.59 -14.52
CA LEU A 143 -9.68 16.99 -14.88
C LEU A 143 -9.59 17.92 -13.66
N MET A 144 -10.19 17.52 -12.54
CA MET A 144 -10.12 18.27 -11.28
C MET A 144 -8.69 18.35 -10.72
N GLY A 145 -7.96 17.24 -10.75
CA GLY A 145 -6.57 17.16 -10.32
C GLY A 145 -5.66 18.06 -11.15
N PHE A 146 -5.84 18.10 -12.48
CA PHE A 146 -5.12 19.05 -13.32
C PHE A 146 -5.48 20.49 -13.02
N ALA A 147 -6.78 20.80 -12.92
CA ALA A 147 -7.23 22.15 -12.64
C ALA A 147 -6.60 22.67 -11.35
N ILE A 148 -6.69 21.91 -10.25
CA ILE A 148 -6.14 22.36 -8.96
C ILE A 148 -4.60 22.40 -8.95
N ALA A 149 -3.92 21.47 -9.64
CA ALA A 149 -2.46 21.49 -9.78
C ALA A 149 -1.98 22.72 -10.57
N PHE A 150 -2.62 23.05 -11.69
CA PHE A 150 -2.29 24.24 -12.46
C PHE A 150 -2.63 25.52 -11.69
N THR A 151 -3.77 25.56 -11.00
CA THR A 151 -4.11 26.67 -10.09
C THR A 151 -3.03 26.87 -9.03
N ALA A 152 -2.48 25.80 -8.45
CA ALA A 152 -1.36 25.90 -7.52
C ALA A 152 -0.13 26.54 -8.18
N ILE A 153 0.25 26.08 -9.37
CA ILE A 153 1.42 26.57 -10.10
C ILE A 153 1.30 28.06 -10.42
N PHE A 154 0.15 28.51 -10.93
CA PHE A 154 -0.06 29.92 -11.23
C PHE A 154 -0.06 30.78 -9.95
N ASN A 155 -0.70 30.29 -8.88
CA ASN A 155 -0.78 31.02 -7.62
C ASN A 155 0.50 30.95 -6.76
N LEU A 156 1.48 30.10 -7.10
CA LEU A 156 2.80 30.13 -6.46
C LEU A 156 3.40 31.53 -6.56
N TRP A 157 3.35 32.12 -7.76
CA TRP A 157 3.89 33.46 -8.02
C TRP A 157 3.05 34.58 -7.40
N SER A 158 1.75 34.34 -7.22
CA SER A 158 0.83 35.29 -6.57
C SER A 158 0.86 35.22 -5.04
N GLY A 159 1.76 34.42 -4.46
CA GLY A 159 1.92 34.35 -3.02
C GLY A 159 0.90 33.44 -2.32
N ILE A 160 0.64 32.25 -2.85
CA ILE A 160 -0.07 31.23 -2.07
C ILE A 160 0.72 30.88 -0.80
N SER A 161 0.04 30.78 0.35
CA SER A 161 0.68 30.35 1.59
C SER A 161 1.11 28.88 1.50
N THR A 162 2.17 28.51 2.21
CA THR A 162 2.65 27.12 2.36
C THR A 162 1.53 26.17 2.81
N TYR A 163 0.64 26.59 3.72
CA TYR A 163 -0.50 25.80 4.18
C TYR A 163 -1.44 25.41 3.04
N HIS A 164 -2.01 26.41 2.35
CA HIS A 164 -2.91 26.19 1.23
C HIS A 164 -2.24 25.38 0.11
N PHE A 165 -0.94 25.61 -0.14
CA PHE A 165 -0.17 24.82 -1.08
C PHE A 165 -0.12 23.34 -0.67
N MET A 166 0.16 23.03 0.60
CA MET A 166 0.17 21.66 1.10
C MET A 166 -1.19 20.97 0.96
N LEU A 167 -2.28 21.68 1.27
CA LEU A 167 -3.64 21.16 1.09
C LEU A 167 -3.95 20.85 -0.37
N ILE A 168 -3.57 21.74 -1.30
CA ILE A 168 -3.73 21.49 -2.73
C ILE A 168 -2.93 20.27 -3.16
N VAL A 169 -1.68 20.09 -2.70
CA VAL A 169 -0.87 18.90 -2.98
C VAL A 169 -1.59 17.63 -2.51
N GLN A 170 -2.24 17.65 -1.33
CA GLN A 170 -3.05 16.52 -0.86
C GLN A 170 -4.33 16.30 -1.69
N CYS A 171 -4.98 17.35 -2.19
CA CYS A 171 -6.10 17.19 -3.13
C CYS A 171 -5.65 16.50 -4.42
N VAL A 172 -4.53 16.93 -5.01
CA VAL A 172 -3.93 16.28 -6.20
C VAL A 172 -3.58 14.81 -5.89
N TRP A 173 -3.10 14.51 -4.69
CA TRP A 173 -2.85 13.13 -4.25
C TRP A 173 -4.10 12.26 -4.33
N PHE A 174 -5.26 12.72 -3.86
CA PHE A 174 -6.50 11.94 -3.94
C PHE A 174 -7.03 11.80 -5.37
N SER A 175 -6.83 12.80 -6.24
CA SER A 175 -7.09 12.62 -7.67
C SER A 175 -6.20 11.56 -8.29
N HIS A 176 -4.92 11.51 -7.92
CA HIS A 176 -4.00 10.46 -8.36
C HIS A 176 -4.45 9.07 -7.85
N VAL A 177 -4.91 8.95 -6.60
CA VAL A 177 -5.49 7.70 -6.08
C VAL A 177 -6.70 7.26 -6.92
N ALA A 178 -7.61 8.16 -7.26
CA ALA A 178 -8.73 7.86 -8.14
C ALA A 178 -8.28 7.42 -9.54
N GLN A 179 -7.25 8.05 -10.12
CA GLN A 179 -6.67 7.62 -11.39
C GLN A 179 -6.08 6.20 -11.33
N LEU A 180 -5.38 5.85 -10.25
CA LEU A 180 -4.85 4.50 -10.05
C LEU A 180 -5.97 3.43 -9.99
N THR A 181 -7.14 3.77 -9.45
CA THR A 181 -8.32 2.87 -9.51
C THR A 181 -8.85 2.72 -10.94
N GLY A 182 -8.89 3.82 -11.71
CA GLY A 182 -9.27 3.82 -13.12
C GLY A 182 -8.35 2.96 -13.98
N LEU A 183 -7.03 3.06 -13.77
CA LEU A 183 -6.05 2.23 -14.46
C LEU A 183 -6.16 0.74 -14.09
N ALA A 184 -6.41 0.43 -12.82
CA ALA A 184 -6.62 -0.95 -12.38
C ALA A 184 -7.85 -1.57 -13.07
N ILE A 185 -8.98 -0.86 -13.13
CA ILE A 185 -10.19 -1.40 -13.77
C ILE A 185 -10.05 -1.52 -15.30
N GLN A 186 -9.30 -0.61 -15.93
CA GLN A 186 -9.17 -0.57 -17.39
C GLN A 186 -8.49 -1.81 -17.98
N ARG A 187 -7.63 -2.47 -17.21
CA ARG A 187 -7.02 -3.75 -17.61
C ARG A 187 -8.07 -4.84 -17.86
N TYR A 188 -9.14 -4.85 -17.05
CA TYR A 188 -10.18 -5.87 -17.10
C TYR A 188 -11.22 -5.61 -18.18
N HIS A 189 -11.42 -4.33 -18.50
CA HIS A 189 -12.36 -3.89 -19.51
C HIS A 189 -11.63 -3.01 -20.51
N PRO A 190 -10.75 -3.61 -21.34
CA PRO A 190 -10.03 -2.85 -22.35
C PRO A 190 -11.04 -2.20 -23.27
N ARG A 191 -11.18 -0.88 -23.13
CA ARG A 191 -11.68 -0.02 -24.20
C ARG A 191 -10.61 0.02 -25.30
N SER A 192 -10.81 0.84 -26.33
CA SER A 192 -9.78 1.06 -27.34
C SER A 192 -8.40 1.30 -26.69
N ALA A 193 -7.34 0.76 -27.31
CA ALA A 193 -5.96 0.94 -26.85
C ALA A 193 -5.64 2.43 -26.64
N THR A 194 -6.15 3.29 -27.54
CA THR A 194 -6.06 4.75 -27.43
C THR A 194 -6.56 5.28 -26.09
N ALA A 195 -7.75 4.86 -25.64
CA ALA A 195 -8.29 5.31 -24.35
C ALA A 195 -7.43 4.85 -23.16
N ALA A 196 -6.73 3.72 -23.26
CA ALA A 196 -5.80 3.24 -22.24
C ALA A 196 -4.53 4.09 -22.19
N TYR A 197 -3.90 4.30 -23.34
CA TYR A 197 -2.70 5.12 -23.42
C TYR A 197 -2.98 6.58 -23.03
N THR A 198 -4.13 7.13 -23.41
CA THR A 198 -4.53 8.48 -22.99
C THR A 198 -4.67 8.60 -21.48
N ARG A 199 -5.35 7.66 -20.80
CA ARG A 199 -5.45 7.68 -19.33
C ARG A 199 -4.10 7.49 -18.65
N LEU A 200 -3.27 6.58 -19.17
CA LEU A 200 -1.92 6.36 -18.66
C LEU A 200 -1.07 7.64 -18.79
N LEU A 201 -1.13 8.31 -19.94
CA LEU A 201 -0.44 9.58 -20.18
C LEU A 201 -0.91 10.66 -19.20
N PHE A 202 -2.21 10.85 -19.03
CA PHE A 202 -2.73 11.82 -18.06
C PHE A 202 -2.32 11.48 -16.62
N THR A 203 -2.31 10.19 -16.26
CA THR A 203 -1.84 9.75 -14.94
C THR A 203 -0.35 10.04 -14.76
N LEU A 204 0.48 9.80 -15.78
CA LEU A 204 1.91 10.13 -15.78
C LEU A 204 2.16 11.63 -15.58
N VAL A 205 1.43 12.47 -16.31
CA VAL A 205 1.58 13.93 -16.18
C VAL A 205 1.10 14.39 -14.79
N LEU A 206 -0.05 13.92 -14.30
CA LEU A 206 -0.52 14.28 -12.95
C LEU A 206 0.45 13.80 -11.87
N THR A 207 1.03 12.61 -12.04
CA THR A 207 2.08 12.09 -11.14
C THR A 207 3.30 13.01 -11.11
N GLY A 208 3.76 13.48 -12.28
CA GLY A 208 4.86 14.45 -12.35
C GLY A 208 4.54 15.76 -11.61
N LEU A 209 3.32 16.28 -11.78
CA LEU A 209 2.85 17.47 -11.06
C LEU A 209 2.77 17.21 -9.54
N LEU A 210 2.28 16.04 -9.12
CA LEU A 210 2.19 15.66 -7.72
C LEU A 210 3.57 15.53 -7.06
N VAL A 211 4.52 14.85 -7.70
CA VAL A 211 5.90 14.72 -7.20
C VAL A 211 6.55 16.09 -7.06
N THR A 212 6.36 16.96 -8.06
CA THR A 212 6.83 18.34 -8.05
C THR A 212 6.23 19.11 -6.86
N GLY A 213 4.93 18.98 -6.63
CA GLY A 213 4.25 19.54 -5.47
C GLY A 213 4.79 19.02 -4.13
N ILE A 214 4.99 17.72 -4.01
CA ILE A 214 5.54 17.07 -2.80
C ILE A 214 6.93 17.61 -2.46
N VAL A 215 7.81 17.79 -3.45
CA VAL A 215 9.15 18.37 -3.23
C VAL A 215 9.06 19.77 -2.59
N GLY A 216 8.12 20.60 -3.03
CA GLY A 216 7.87 21.91 -2.42
C GLY A 216 7.42 21.83 -0.95
N THR A 217 6.89 20.70 -0.50
CA THR A 217 6.43 20.49 0.89
C THR A 217 7.49 19.93 1.84
N PHE A 218 8.70 19.62 1.37
CA PHE A 218 9.76 19.01 2.22
C PHE A 218 10.15 19.86 3.43
N PHE A 219 9.90 21.16 3.38
CA PHE A 219 10.26 22.11 4.44
C PHE A 219 9.13 22.36 5.44
N TYR A 220 7.99 21.68 5.31
CA TYR A 220 6.74 21.94 6.07
C TYR A 220 6.64 21.06 7.32
N ASN A 221 7.55 21.25 8.26
CA ASN A 221 7.69 20.40 9.45
C ASN A 221 6.79 20.83 10.62
N TRP A 222 5.48 20.91 10.41
CA TRP A 222 4.54 21.40 11.44
C TRP A 222 4.03 20.30 12.38
N ALA A 223 4.19 19.02 12.03
CA ALA A 223 3.63 17.90 12.78
C ALA A 223 4.21 17.73 14.19
N TYR A 224 5.45 18.16 14.41
CA TYR A 224 6.15 18.00 15.70
C TYR A 224 5.57 18.89 16.82
N GLN A 225 4.86 19.96 16.47
CA GLN A 225 4.51 21.02 17.42
C GLN A 225 3.40 20.62 18.42
N ARG A 226 2.65 19.55 18.14
CA ARG A 226 1.52 19.11 18.99
C ARG A 226 1.94 18.30 20.21
N HIS A 227 3.08 17.60 20.17
CA HIS A 227 3.44 16.61 21.20
C HIS A 227 4.07 17.20 22.46
N THR A 228 4.53 18.46 22.41
CA THR A 228 5.22 19.06 23.55
C THR A 228 4.27 19.63 24.60
N GLY A 229 2.95 19.63 24.37
CA GLY A 229 1.95 20.04 25.37
C GLY A 229 2.04 21.51 25.82
N PHE A 230 2.86 22.33 25.14
CA PHE A 230 2.99 23.75 25.43
C PHE A 230 1.76 24.50 24.88
N THR A 231 0.76 24.69 25.73
CA THR A 231 -0.32 25.67 25.54
C THR A 231 0.27 27.08 25.66
N TYR A 232 0.32 27.83 24.55
CA TYR A 232 1.04 29.11 24.44
C TYR A 232 0.22 30.35 24.85
N PRO A 233 0.86 31.28 25.58
CA PRO A 233 0.68 32.71 25.39
C PRO A 233 1.93 33.47 24.90
N ASP A 234 3.12 32.86 24.79
CA ASP A 234 4.38 33.62 24.56
C ASP A 234 5.12 33.29 23.24
N TYR A 235 4.71 33.96 22.16
CA TYR A 235 5.14 33.82 20.76
C TYR A 235 6.66 33.87 20.49
N ARG A 236 7.49 34.47 21.36
CA ARG A 236 8.95 34.48 21.17
C ARG A 236 9.63 33.15 21.49
N ALA A 237 9.07 32.36 22.40
CA ALA A 237 9.56 31.00 22.63
C ALA A 237 9.24 30.08 21.42
N LEU A 238 8.23 30.42 20.63
CA LEU A 238 7.74 29.65 19.49
C LEU A 238 8.71 29.67 18.30
N ALA A 239 9.44 30.76 18.08
CA ALA A 239 10.51 30.82 17.06
C ALA A 239 11.74 29.99 17.45
N ASN A 240 12.03 29.90 18.76
CA ASN A 240 13.12 29.08 19.30
C ASN A 240 12.73 27.60 19.49
N ILE A 241 11.42 27.29 19.59
CA ILE A 241 10.85 25.95 19.81
C ILE A 241 10.23 25.35 18.54
N ALA A 242 9.95 26.13 17.49
CA ALA A 242 9.71 25.64 16.12
C ALA A 242 11.01 25.07 15.49
N GLY A 243 11.88 24.52 16.33
CA GLY A 243 13.16 23.93 16.03
C GLY A 243 13.00 22.87 14.95
N GLY A 244 13.32 23.29 13.72
CA GLY A 244 13.40 22.40 12.58
C GLY A 244 12.31 22.58 11.50
N SER A 245 11.48 23.62 11.51
CA SER A 245 10.68 23.97 10.32
C SER A 245 11.21 25.24 9.69
N ALA A 246 11.71 25.16 8.45
CA ALA A 246 12.10 26.37 7.69
C ALA A 246 10.90 27.22 7.25
N SER A 247 9.68 26.68 7.40
CA SER A 247 8.44 27.31 6.93
C SER A 247 7.43 27.51 8.05
N LEU A 248 6.78 28.67 8.05
CA LEU A 248 5.56 28.90 8.82
C LEU A 248 4.35 28.64 7.90
N PRO A 249 3.20 28.17 8.42
CA PRO A 249 1.97 27.98 7.64
C PRO A 249 1.51 29.19 6.79
N GLY A 250 1.79 30.41 7.27
CA GLY A 250 1.46 31.66 6.58
C GLY A 250 2.52 32.15 5.59
N SER A 251 3.72 31.56 5.57
CA SER A 251 4.79 31.96 4.65
C SER A 251 4.39 31.70 3.20
N TYR A 252 4.95 32.45 2.25
CA TYR A 252 4.73 32.22 0.83
C TYR A 252 5.41 30.92 0.35
N ALA A 253 4.66 30.04 -0.29
CA ALA A 253 5.14 28.73 -0.76
C ALA A 253 6.27 28.85 -1.79
N VAL A 254 6.27 29.92 -2.60
CA VAL A 254 7.30 30.16 -3.64
C VAL A 254 8.71 30.20 -3.07
N CYS A 255 8.87 30.63 -1.82
CA CYS A 255 10.18 30.74 -1.18
C CYS A 255 10.84 29.39 -0.90
N PHE A 256 10.05 28.33 -0.85
CA PHE A 256 10.52 26.98 -0.54
C PHE A 256 11.09 26.24 -1.76
N TRP A 257 11.05 26.85 -2.94
CA TRP A 257 11.59 26.28 -4.18
C TRP A 257 13.11 26.45 -4.35
N ASN A 258 13.77 27.32 -3.57
CA ASN A 258 15.22 27.41 -3.54
C ASN A 258 15.82 26.49 -2.47
N THR A 259 15.98 25.21 -2.82
CA THR A 259 16.45 24.15 -1.89
C THR A 259 17.74 24.53 -1.15
N ALA A 260 18.72 25.15 -1.83
CA ALA A 260 19.99 25.54 -1.22
C ALA A 260 19.79 26.59 -0.11
N ARG A 261 18.99 27.64 -0.39
CA ARG A 261 18.67 28.67 0.60
C ARG A 261 17.88 28.09 1.77
N ASN A 262 16.91 27.23 1.51
CA ASN A 262 16.08 26.66 2.58
C ASN A 262 16.84 25.68 3.48
N ILE A 263 17.80 24.92 2.93
CA ILE A 263 18.71 24.11 3.74
C ILE A 263 19.56 25.01 4.64
N GLN A 264 20.11 26.10 4.11
CA GLN A 264 20.87 27.07 4.92
C GLN A 264 20.02 27.71 6.01
N TRP A 265 18.79 28.14 5.68
CA TRP A 265 17.85 28.68 6.67
C TRP A 265 17.45 27.65 7.72
N HIS A 266 17.23 26.41 7.32
CA HIS A 266 16.95 25.33 8.25
C HIS A 266 18.12 25.11 9.22
N GLN A 267 19.35 25.06 8.71
CA GLN A 267 20.56 24.90 9.52
C GLN A 267 20.83 26.11 10.43
N ALA A 268 20.50 27.33 9.99
CA ALA A 268 20.65 28.54 10.79
C ALA A 268 19.57 28.66 11.88
N SER A 269 18.37 28.12 11.63
CA SER A 269 17.23 28.17 12.56
C SER A 269 17.17 26.98 13.52
N SER A 270 17.84 25.87 13.20
CA SER A 270 17.87 24.69 14.05
C SER A 270 18.81 24.92 15.24
N ALA A 271 18.25 25.48 16.33
CA ALA A 271 18.92 25.56 17.64
C ALA A 271 19.34 24.18 18.18
N PHE A 272 18.73 23.12 17.65
CA PHE A 272 19.06 21.73 17.93
C PHE A 272 19.72 21.17 16.67
N ALA A 273 20.95 20.64 16.77
CA ALA A 273 21.85 20.22 15.69
C ALA A 273 21.34 19.08 14.76
N TYR A 274 20.07 19.10 14.37
CA TYR A 274 19.47 18.19 13.39
C TYR A 274 19.81 18.65 11.98
N THR A 275 20.15 17.67 11.13
CA THR A 275 20.30 17.94 9.70
C THR A 275 18.92 17.97 9.05
N PHE A 276 18.79 18.67 7.93
CA PHE A 276 17.53 18.71 7.17
C PHE A 276 16.99 17.32 6.82
N ASN A 277 17.89 16.37 6.56
CA ASN A 277 17.55 14.99 6.25
C ASN A 277 16.89 14.25 7.42
N ASP A 278 17.10 14.72 8.65
CA ASP A 278 16.53 14.16 9.87
C ASP A 278 15.10 14.69 10.15
N THR A 279 14.61 15.62 9.33
CA THR A 279 13.28 16.21 9.55
C THR A 279 12.16 15.24 9.14
N ALA A 280 11.10 15.18 9.95
CA ALA A 280 9.93 14.35 9.66
C ALA A 280 9.24 14.75 8.34
N ALA A 281 9.24 16.05 7.99
CA ALA A 281 8.71 16.53 6.72
C ALA A 281 9.49 15.99 5.51
N TYR A 282 10.82 16.00 5.56
CA TYR A 282 11.65 15.42 4.51
C TYR A 282 11.40 13.93 4.37
N GLY A 283 11.43 13.17 5.47
CA GLY A 283 11.17 11.73 5.45
C GLY A 283 9.77 11.36 4.94
N SER A 284 8.74 12.08 5.39
CA SER A 284 7.37 11.95 4.90
C SER A 284 7.26 12.26 3.41
N GLY A 285 7.94 13.31 2.94
CA GLY A 285 7.98 13.69 1.53
C GLY A 285 8.64 12.62 0.65
N ILE A 286 9.79 12.08 1.07
CA ILE A 286 10.47 10.97 0.36
C ILE A 286 9.56 9.75 0.30
N THR A 287 8.92 9.39 1.42
CA THR A 287 7.96 8.30 1.45
C THR A 287 6.79 8.51 0.50
N ALA A 288 6.23 9.71 0.48
CA ALA A 288 5.15 10.07 -0.42
C ALA A 288 5.56 9.91 -1.90
N ILE A 289 6.77 10.35 -2.27
CA ILE A 289 7.31 10.17 -3.63
C ILE A 289 7.48 8.68 -3.96
N VAL A 290 8.10 7.90 -3.07
CA VAL A 290 8.30 6.46 -3.29
C VAL A 290 6.95 5.76 -3.46
N LEU A 291 5.97 6.06 -2.61
CA LEU A 291 4.63 5.52 -2.73
C LEU A 291 4.02 5.85 -4.09
N VAL A 292 4.06 7.11 -4.53
CA VAL A 292 3.51 7.51 -5.84
C VAL A 292 4.21 6.79 -7.00
N VAL A 293 5.54 6.77 -7.02
CA VAL A 293 6.34 6.18 -8.10
C VAL A 293 6.18 4.66 -8.14
N VAL A 294 6.27 3.98 -7.00
CA VAL A 294 6.10 2.51 -6.93
C VAL A 294 4.68 2.11 -7.35
N ASN A 295 3.67 2.87 -6.93
CA ASN A 295 2.29 2.60 -7.34
C ASN A 295 2.09 2.74 -8.84
N LEU A 296 2.64 3.78 -9.45
CA LEU A 296 2.58 3.97 -10.89
C LEU A 296 3.37 2.88 -11.63
N ALA A 297 4.58 2.56 -11.18
CA ALA A 297 5.40 1.49 -11.73
C ALA A 297 4.69 0.14 -11.66
N ALA A 298 4.02 -0.17 -10.54
CA ALA A 298 3.22 -1.39 -10.39
C ALA A 298 2.07 -1.48 -11.42
N ARG A 299 1.56 -0.35 -11.91
CA ARG A 299 0.56 -0.32 -13.01
C ARG A 299 1.19 -0.47 -14.37
N ILE A 300 2.32 0.19 -14.62
CA ILE A 300 3.08 0.08 -15.88
C ILE A 300 3.57 -1.36 -16.08
N ILE A 301 4.02 -2.03 -15.01
CA ILE A 301 4.49 -3.41 -15.05
C ILE A 301 3.41 -4.38 -15.55
N ARG A 302 2.14 -4.04 -15.34
CA ARG A 302 1.00 -4.88 -15.70
C ARG A 302 0.38 -4.54 -17.06
N ILE A 303 1.05 -3.73 -17.87
CA ILE A 303 0.70 -3.57 -19.28
C ILE A 303 0.94 -4.93 -19.97
N PRO A 304 0.06 -5.37 -20.90
CA PRO A 304 0.09 -6.73 -21.47
C PRO A 304 1.47 -7.21 -21.95
N ILE A 305 2.25 -6.30 -22.57
CA ILE A 305 3.60 -6.58 -23.08
C ILE A 305 4.54 -7.10 -21.98
N LEU A 306 4.47 -6.51 -20.78
CA LEU A 306 5.35 -6.85 -19.68
C LEU A 306 4.79 -8.01 -18.84
N GLU A 307 3.47 -8.17 -18.80
CA GLU A 307 2.82 -9.36 -18.22
C GLU A 307 3.21 -10.63 -18.98
N ASP A 308 3.20 -10.60 -20.31
CA ASP A 308 3.63 -11.72 -21.15
C ASP A 308 5.12 -12.04 -20.93
N ALA A 309 5.96 -11.02 -20.74
CA ALA A 309 7.37 -11.21 -20.42
C ALA A 309 7.57 -11.84 -19.02
N ILE A 310 6.82 -11.42 -18.00
CA ILE A 310 6.90 -11.97 -16.65
C ILE A 310 6.38 -13.41 -16.61
N THR A 311 5.28 -13.71 -17.30
CA THR A 311 4.73 -15.06 -17.40
C THR A 311 5.69 -15.98 -18.18
N SER A 312 6.32 -15.47 -19.23
CA SER A 312 7.38 -16.19 -19.95
C SER A 312 8.60 -16.46 -19.06
N ALA A 313 9.07 -15.46 -18.31
CA ALA A 313 10.17 -15.61 -17.36
C ALA A 313 9.84 -16.62 -16.26
N ARG A 314 8.60 -16.61 -15.75
CA ARG A 314 8.08 -17.61 -14.80
C ARG A 314 8.14 -19.02 -15.40
N GLN A 315 7.68 -19.19 -16.63
CA GLN A 315 7.72 -20.49 -17.31
C GLN A 315 9.17 -20.95 -17.53
N MET A 316 10.06 -20.05 -17.96
CA MET A 316 11.48 -20.36 -18.13
C MET A 316 12.13 -20.78 -16.81
N LEU A 317 11.92 -20.02 -15.73
CA LEU A 317 12.39 -20.39 -14.40
C LEU A 317 11.88 -21.77 -13.99
N SER A 318 10.59 -22.04 -14.16
CA SER A 318 10.04 -23.36 -13.83
C SER A 318 10.70 -24.50 -14.61
N LYS A 319 10.99 -24.29 -15.91
CA LYS A 319 11.68 -25.27 -16.75
C LYS A 319 13.14 -25.46 -16.34
N SER A 320 13.86 -24.37 -16.08
CA SER A 320 15.25 -24.42 -15.61
C SER A 320 15.36 -25.16 -14.28
N TRP A 321 14.47 -24.87 -13.33
CA TRP A 321 14.44 -25.56 -12.05
C TRP A 321 14.09 -27.04 -12.18
N ARG A 322 13.13 -27.40 -13.06
CA ARG A 322 12.83 -28.81 -13.37
C ARG A 322 14.05 -29.56 -13.89
N SER A 323 14.79 -28.95 -14.81
CA SER A 323 16.02 -29.54 -15.37
C SER A 323 17.08 -29.76 -14.27
N LEU A 324 17.29 -28.78 -13.40
CA LEU A 324 18.21 -28.90 -12.26
C LEU A 324 17.79 -30.01 -11.30
N PHE A 325 16.51 -30.11 -10.95
CA PHE A 325 16.03 -31.14 -10.05
C PHE A 325 16.03 -32.54 -10.67
N ALA A 326 15.72 -32.67 -11.96
CA ALA A 326 15.82 -33.94 -12.67
C ALA A 326 17.26 -34.46 -12.65
N GLY A 327 18.24 -33.59 -12.96
CA GLY A 327 19.66 -33.97 -12.91
C GLY A 327 20.16 -34.35 -11.50
N VAL A 328 19.61 -33.73 -10.44
CA VAL A 328 19.93 -34.09 -9.05
C VAL A 328 19.23 -35.39 -8.62
N SER A 329 18.06 -35.68 -9.16
CA SER A 329 17.27 -36.89 -8.85
C SER A 329 17.85 -38.15 -9.52
N ASP A 330 18.30 -38.04 -10.78
CA ASP A 330 18.82 -39.18 -11.55
C ASP A 330 20.16 -39.72 -11.04
N ASN A 331 20.90 -38.92 -10.26
CA ASN A 331 22.10 -39.36 -9.57
C ASN A 331 21.72 -40.23 -8.35
N SER A 332 21.38 -41.47 -8.66
CA SER A 332 20.88 -42.59 -7.82
C SER A 332 21.76 -43.03 -6.65
N ARG A 333 22.75 -42.23 -6.22
CA ARG A 333 23.47 -42.47 -4.97
C ARG A 333 22.74 -41.77 -3.82
N PRO A 334 22.46 -42.46 -2.71
CA PRO A 334 21.76 -41.90 -1.55
C PRO A 334 22.67 -40.90 -0.84
N SER A 335 22.82 -39.71 -1.42
CA SER A 335 23.72 -38.70 -0.89
C SER A 335 23.04 -37.99 0.29
N GLY A 336 23.85 -37.65 1.28
CA GLY A 336 23.43 -37.47 2.67
C GLY A 336 22.47 -36.31 2.95
N LEU A 337 22.34 -36.02 4.24
CA LEU A 337 21.48 -34.97 4.79
C LEU A 337 21.57 -33.62 4.06
N ILE A 338 22.74 -33.31 3.47
CA ILE A 338 22.99 -32.13 2.65
C ILE A 338 22.12 -32.09 1.38
N GLN A 339 21.99 -33.19 0.62
CA GLN A 339 21.17 -33.20 -0.61
C GLN A 339 19.70 -32.95 -0.28
N ARG A 340 19.20 -33.55 0.81
CA ARG A 340 17.83 -33.32 1.29
C ARG A 340 17.61 -31.87 1.72
N LEU A 341 18.57 -31.29 2.44
CA LEU A 341 18.51 -29.88 2.82
C LEU A 341 18.50 -28.97 1.59
N VAL A 342 19.45 -29.14 0.67
CA VAL A 342 19.54 -28.35 -0.56
C VAL A 342 18.26 -28.46 -1.38
N LEU A 343 17.72 -29.66 -1.54
CA LEU A 343 16.50 -29.89 -2.31
C LEU A 343 15.27 -29.27 -1.63
N SER A 344 15.17 -29.38 -0.30
CA SER A 344 14.09 -28.76 0.48
C SER A 344 14.12 -27.24 0.45
N VAL A 345 15.32 -26.65 0.58
CA VAL A 345 15.52 -25.19 0.52
C VAL A 345 15.23 -24.70 -0.89
N GLY A 346 15.72 -25.40 -1.92
CA GLY A 346 15.46 -25.09 -3.33
C GLY A 346 13.97 -25.11 -3.65
N LEU A 347 13.26 -26.19 -3.29
CA LEU A 347 11.81 -26.29 -3.49
C LEU A 347 11.05 -25.21 -2.73
N SER A 348 11.38 -24.96 -1.47
CA SER A 348 10.71 -23.92 -0.69
C SER A 348 10.93 -22.53 -1.29
N THR A 349 12.13 -22.25 -1.79
CA THR A 349 12.46 -20.99 -2.45
C THR A 349 11.67 -20.84 -3.75
N LEU A 350 11.58 -21.91 -4.55
CA LEU A 350 10.75 -21.95 -5.75
C LEU A 350 9.28 -21.68 -5.45
N PHE A 351 8.70 -22.36 -4.46
CA PHE A 351 7.30 -22.17 -4.05
C PHE A 351 7.05 -20.75 -3.54
N THR A 352 7.99 -20.21 -2.76
CA THR A 352 7.90 -18.82 -2.26
C THR A 352 7.98 -17.83 -3.42
N ALA A 353 8.92 -18.00 -4.36
CA ALA A 353 9.03 -17.16 -5.53
C ALA A 353 7.79 -17.24 -6.43
N ARG A 354 7.21 -18.44 -6.60
CA ARG A 354 5.96 -18.66 -7.34
C ARG A 354 4.78 -17.96 -6.64
N LEU A 355 4.63 -18.14 -5.33
CA LEU A 355 3.59 -17.49 -4.54
C LEU A 355 3.72 -15.96 -4.57
N LEU A 356 4.93 -15.43 -4.43
CA LEU A 356 5.20 -14.00 -4.53
C LEU A 356 4.89 -13.48 -5.94
N THR A 357 5.23 -14.22 -6.99
CA THR A 357 4.89 -13.84 -8.37
C THR A 357 3.37 -13.84 -8.57
N ASP A 358 2.66 -14.88 -8.08
CA ASP A 358 1.20 -14.95 -8.13
C ASP A 358 0.56 -13.81 -7.33
N LEU A 359 1.09 -13.49 -6.15
CA LEU A 359 0.63 -12.34 -5.37
C LEU A 359 0.92 -11.03 -6.13
N LEU A 360 2.12 -10.85 -6.68
CA LEU A 360 2.52 -9.65 -7.42
C LEU A 360 1.75 -9.44 -8.72
N LEU A 361 1.18 -10.50 -9.31
CA LEU A 361 0.32 -10.42 -10.48
C LEU A 361 -1.18 -10.35 -10.14
N SER A 362 -1.55 -10.64 -8.88
CA SER A 362 -2.94 -10.70 -8.43
C SER A 362 -3.60 -9.32 -8.40
N THR A 363 -4.89 -9.29 -8.75
CA THR A 363 -5.74 -8.09 -8.66
C THR A 363 -5.87 -7.59 -7.22
N LEU A 364 -5.83 -8.50 -6.23
CA LEU A 364 -5.80 -8.16 -4.81
C LEU A 364 -4.67 -7.20 -4.48
N THR A 365 -3.45 -7.52 -4.93
CA THR A 365 -2.27 -6.70 -4.71
C THR A 365 -2.40 -5.35 -5.41
N GLU A 366 -3.04 -5.32 -6.58
CA GLU A 366 -3.37 -4.08 -7.27
C GLU A 366 -4.21 -3.16 -6.37
N ILE A 367 -5.28 -3.69 -5.76
CA ILE A 367 -6.18 -2.95 -4.86
C ILE A 367 -5.49 -2.56 -3.57
N TYR A 368 -4.67 -3.44 -3.03
CA TYR A 368 -3.85 -3.18 -1.86
C TYR A 368 -2.93 -1.97 -2.06
N TRP A 369 -2.30 -1.91 -3.23
CA TRP A 369 -1.49 -0.78 -3.66
C TRP A 369 -2.30 0.50 -3.88
N VAL A 370 -3.61 0.46 -4.13
CA VAL A 370 -4.45 1.68 -4.06
C VAL A 370 -4.77 2.08 -2.62
N LEU A 371 -5.05 1.10 -1.75
CA LEU A 371 -5.44 1.36 -0.37
C LEU A 371 -4.33 2.03 0.45
N ILE A 372 -3.08 1.60 0.30
CA ILE A 372 -1.93 2.19 1.01
C ILE A 372 -1.83 3.71 0.79
N PRO A 373 -1.71 4.24 -0.44
CA PRO A 373 -1.63 5.68 -0.68
C PRO A 373 -2.92 6.40 -0.28
N ALA A 374 -4.10 5.79 -0.39
CA ALA A 374 -5.34 6.39 0.10
C ALA A 374 -5.29 6.63 1.62
N ILE A 375 -4.85 5.63 2.39
CA ILE A 375 -4.68 5.72 3.85
C ILE A 375 -3.59 6.74 4.19
N TRP A 376 -2.43 6.67 3.54
CA TRP A 376 -1.32 7.60 3.76
C TRP A 376 -1.71 9.05 3.51
N GLY A 377 -2.35 9.34 2.37
CA GLY A 377 -2.85 10.67 2.05
C GLY A 377 -3.88 11.15 3.07
N THR A 378 -4.74 10.25 3.58
CA THR A 378 -5.76 10.61 4.57
C THR A 378 -5.13 10.99 5.90
N ILE A 379 -4.17 10.20 6.39
CA ILE A 379 -3.45 10.51 7.63
C ILE A 379 -2.69 11.83 7.49
N THR A 380 -2.01 12.04 6.36
CA THR A 380 -1.22 13.25 6.10
C THR A 380 -2.11 14.49 6.03
N LEU A 381 -3.23 14.41 5.31
CA LEU A 381 -4.22 15.48 5.18
C LEU A 381 -4.85 15.83 6.53
N LEU A 382 -5.31 14.82 7.29
CA LEU A 382 -5.92 15.04 8.60
C LEU A 382 -4.94 15.71 9.55
N ARG A 383 -3.68 15.24 9.61
CA ARG A 383 -2.62 15.87 10.41
C ARG A 383 -2.38 17.33 10.00
N ALA A 384 -2.30 17.62 8.70
CA ALA A 384 -2.09 18.98 8.21
C ALA A 384 -3.25 19.93 8.57
N HIS A 385 -4.49 19.45 8.47
CA HIS A 385 -5.68 20.22 8.82
C HIS A 385 -5.75 20.52 10.32
N ASP A 386 -5.48 19.50 11.13
CA ASP A 386 -5.55 19.51 12.59
C ASP A 386 -4.57 20.49 13.28
N ILE A 387 -3.42 20.75 12.66
CA ILE A 387 -2.38 21.61 13.23
C ILE A 387 -2.79 23.09 13.15
N ILE A 388 -3.55 23.48 12.14
CA ILE A 388 -3.69 24.90 11.74
C ILE A 388 -5.07 25.46 12.06
N SER A 389 -6.09 24.61 12.17
CA SER A 389 -7.46 25.02 12.52
C SER A 389 -7.92 24.49 13.89
N PRO A 390 -7.21 24.73 15.01
CA PRO A 390 -7.66 24.36 16.35
C PRO A 390 -8.80 25.28 16.80
N GLY A 391 -9.99 25.16 16.20
CA GLY A 391 -11.14 26.01 16.55
C GLY A 391 -12.25 26.12 15.51
N GLY A 392 -12.07 25.61 14.29
CA GLY A 392 -13.19 25.21 13.41
C GLY A 392 -14.10 26.31 12.84
N SER A 393 -13.71 27.59 12.82
CA SER A 393 -14.54 28.64 12.20
C SER A 393 -14.12 29.00 10.77
N GLU A 394 -13.80 28.01 9.94
CA GLU A 394 -13.59 28.26 8.52
C GLU A 394 -14.93 28.58 7.85
N LYS A 395 -15.02 29.79 7.26
CA LYS A 395 -16.21 30.21 6.54
C LYS A 395 -16.27 29.45 5.21
N TRP A 396 -17.46 28.97 4.87
CA TRP A 396 -17.72 28.34 3.58
C TRP A 396 -17.57 29.36 2.46
N ALA A 397 -16.70 29.08 1.50
CA ALA A 397 -16.50 29.89 0.31
C ALA A 397 -17.23 29.30 -0.91
N TYR A 398 -17.42 30.09 -1.97
CA TYR A 398 -18.20 29.69 -3.15
C TYR A 398 -17.63 28.43 -3.82
N ALA A 399 -16.30 28.37 -4.00
CA ALA A 399 -15.65 27.22 -4.62
C ALA A 399 -15.81 25.93 -3.79
N GLN A 400 -15.94 26.04 -2.48
CA GLN A 400 -16.18 24.91 -1.58
C GLN A 400 -17.59 24.32 -1.77
N VAL A 401 -18.60 25.18 -1.93
CA VAL A 401 -19.97 24.75 -2.22
C VAL A 401 -20.04 24.10 -3.61
N LEU A 402 -19.36 24.69 -4.60
CA LEU A 402 -19.28 24.11 -5.94
C LEU A 402 -18.64 22.71 -5.93
N ALA A 403 -17.56 22.52 -5.16
CA ALA A 403 -16.92 21.22 -5.02
C ALA A 403 -17.87 20.14 -4.47
N TRP A 404 -18.73 20.49 -3.50
CA TRP A 404 -19.78 19.59 -3.02
C TRP A 404 -20.81 19.21 -4.08
N PHE A 405 -21.23 20.16 -4.92
CA PHE A 405 -22.11 19.84 -6.04
C PHE A 405 -21.46 18.92 -7.06
N VAL A 406 -20.14 19.06 -7.30
CA VAL A 406 -19.40 18.15 -8.18
C VAL A 406 -19.34 16.74 -7.57
N LEU A 407 -19.05 16.60 -6.28
CA LEU A 407 -19.13 15.31 -5.57
C LEU A 407 -20.54 14.71 -5.68
N GLY A 408 -21.58 15.51 -5.43
CA GLY A 408 -22.98 15.10 -5.56
C GLY A 408 -23.31 14.64 -6.98
N ALA A 409 -22.85 15.35 -8.00
CA ALA A 409 -23.04 14.97 -9.40
C ALA A 409 -22.35 13.64 -9.73
N VAL A 410 -21.13 13.42 -9.24
CA VAL A 410 -20.41 12.16 -9.40
C VAL A 410 -21.15 10.99 -8.74
N VAL A 411 -21.70 11.19 -7.55
CA VAL A 411 -22.53 10.20 -6.86
C VAL A 411 -23.82 9.94 -7.63
N LEU A 412 -24.53 10.97 -8.08
CA LEU A 412 -25.77 10.83 -8.85
C LEU A 412 -25.54 10.09 -10.17
N VAL A 413 -24.48 10.42 -10.91
CA VAL A 413 -24.11 9.72 -12.14
C VAL A 413 -23.78 8.26 -11.84
N THR A 414 -23.03 7.99 -10.77
CA THR A 414 -22.73 6.62 -10.32
C THR A 414 -24.00 5.83 -10.04
N VAL A 415 -24.92 6.41 -9.26
CA VAL A 415 -26.21 5.82 -8.92
C VAL A 415 -27.06 5.58 -10.16
N SER A 416 -27.05 6.50 -11.13
CA SER A 416 -27.79 6.37 -12.39
C SER A 416 -27.38 5.13 -13.19
N TYR A 417 -26.10 4.74 -13.15
CA TYR A 417 -25.64 3.52 -13.82
C TYR A 417 -26.23 2.26 -13.20
N PHE A 418 -26.56 2.26 -11.91
CA PHE A 418 -27.16 1.12 -11.22
C PHE A 418 -28.67 0.99 -11.45
N PHE A 419 -29.35 2.11 -11.65
CA PHE A 419 -30.79 2.15 -11.87
C PHE A 419 -31.21 2.09 -13.34
N LYS A 420 -30.28 2.29 -14.28
CA LYS A 420 -30.59 2.16 -15.71
C LYS A 420 -31.03 0.71 -15.97
N PRO A 421 -32.30 0.47 -16.36
CA PRO A 421 -32.77 -0.87 -16.68
C PRO A 421 -31.82 -1.46 -17.72
N SER A 422 -31.37 -2.70 -17.52
CA SER A 422 -30.68 -3.42 -18.58
C SER A 422 -31.69 -3.56 -19.72
N ALA A 423 -31.69 -2.61 -20.65
CA ALA A 423 -32.46 -2.71 -21.88
C ALA A 423 -32.04 -4.05 -22.48
N THR A 424 -32.96 -5.00 -22.45
CA THR A 424 -32.77 -6.37 -22.87
C THR A 424 -32.14 -6.30 -24.25
N THR A 425 -30.86 -6.64 -24.34
CA THR A 425 -30.07 -6.59 -25.57
C THR A 425 -30.52 -7.76 -26.44
N ALA A 426 -31.74 -7.67 -26.95
CA ALA A 426 -32.38 -8.67 -27.79
C ALA A 426 -32.24 -8.33 -29.29
N SER A 427 -31.67 -7.18 -29.66
CA SER A 427 -31.67 -6.70 -31.06
C SER A 427 -30.30 -6.50 -31.73
N ASP A 428 -29.19 -6.46 -30.98
CA ASP A 428 -27.93 -5.94 -31.54
C ASP A 428 -26.78 -6.96 -31.57
N LEU A 429 -27.08 -8.26 -31.58
CA LEU A 429 -26.10 -9.23 -32.09
C LEU A 429 -26.12 -9.13 -33.61
N PRO A 430 -25.02 -8.68 -34.26
CA PRO A 430 -24.89 -8.81 -35.69
C PRO A 430 -24.99 -10.30 -35.98
N SER A 431 -26.00 -10.67 -36.77
CA SER A 431 -26.08 -11.94 -37.47
C SER A 431 -24.81 -12.12 -38.30
N HIS A 432 -23.75 -12.61 -37.68
CA HIS A 432 -22.60 -13.19 -38.37
C HIS A 432 -23.10 -14.50 -38.99
N ASN A 433 -23.77 -14.35 -40.14
CA ASN A 433 -23.97 -15.43 -41.10
C ASN A 433 -22.59 -15.82 -41.61
N ASN A 434 -21.90 -16.68 -40.87
CA ASN A 434 -20.79 -17.44 -41.45
C ASN A 434 -21.43 -18.42 -42.45
N PRO A 435 -21.09 -18.35 -43.75
CA PRO A 435 -21.51 -19.36 -44.70
C PRO A 435 -20.96 -20.72 -44.26
N ALA A 436 -21.80 -21.73 -44.39
CA ALA A 436 -21.57 -23.12 -44.01
C ALA A 436 -20.14 -23.58 -44.33
N GLU A 437 -19.36 -23.81 -43.29
CA GLU A 437 -18.16 -24.62 -43.35
C GLU A 437 -18.62 -26.08 -43.48
N PRO A 438 -18.28 -26.78 -44.58
CA PRO A 438 -18.76 -28.13 -44.83
C PRO A 438 -18.20 -29.09 -43.78
N ALA A 439 -19.10 -29.88 -43.19
CA ALA A 439 -18.80 -30.99 -42.32
C ALA A 439 -17.81 -31.94 -43.02
N SER A 440 -16.55 -31.90 -42.61
CA SER A 440 -15.62 -32.99 -42.84
C SER A 440 -15.87 -34.04 -41.76
N ASP A 441 -16.46 -35.16 -42.21
CA ASP A 441 -16.44 -36.46 -41.54
C ASP A 441 -15.02 -36.75 -41.02
N GLU A 442 -14.83 -36.64 -39.71
CA GLU A 442 -13.66 -37.18 -39.04
C GLU A 442 -14.12 -38.42 -38.27
N GLY A 443 -13.83 -39.56 -38.88
CA GLY A 443 -14.37 -40.86 -38.54
C GLY A 443 -13.99 -41.33 -37.14
N ASP A 444 -14.91 -42.12 -36.59
CA ASP A 444 -14.73 -42.98 -35.43
C ASP A 444 -13.44 -43.81 -35.55
N ILE A 445 -12.42 -43.42 -34.78
CA ILE A 445 -11.39 -44.36 -34.34
C ILE A 445 -11.70 -44.69 -32.88
N LEU A 446 -12.32 -45.85 -32.72
CA LEU A 446 -12.42 -46.58 -31.45
C LEU A 446 -11.01 -46.87 -30.93
N GLU A 447 -10.51 -45.98 -30.06
CA GLU A 447 -9.34 -46.27 -29.24
C GLU A 447 -9.76 -47.30 -28.16
N GLN A 448 -9.54 -48.57 -28.47
CA GLN A 448 -9.49 -49.65 -27.49
C GLN A 448 -8.36 -49.34 -26.51
N GLY A 449 -8.71 -48.72 -25.38
CA GLY A 449 -7.86 -48.59 -24.21
C GLY A 449 -7.52 -49.97 -23.64
N SER A 450 -6.41 -50.52 -24.11
CA SER A 450 -5.66 -51.55 -23.40
C SER A 450 -5.42 -51.07 -21.97
N ALA A 451 -5.92 -51.83 -20.99
CA ALA A 451 -5.61 -51.64 -19.58
C ALA A 451 -4.10 -51.81 -19.39
N VAL A 452 -3.38 -50.69 -19.39
CA VAL A 452 -1.99 -50.66 -18.92
C VAL A 452 -2.04 -51.12 -17.46
N PRO A 453 -1.39 -52.24 -17.10
CA PRO A 453 -1.36 -52.69 -15.73
C PRO A 453 -0.75 -51.57 -14.90
N ALA A 454 -1.42 -51.21 -13.81
CA ALA A 454 -0.94 -50.28 -12.80
C ALA A 454 0.43 -50.76 -12.32
N ALA A 455 1.49 -50.27 -12.96
CA ALA A 455 2.85 -50.44 -12.50
C ALA A 455 2.86 -49.87 -11.09
N ALA A 456 3.11 -50.73 -10.12
CA ALA A 456 3.18 -50.39 -8.71
C ALA A 456 4.11 -49.17 -8.57
N ALA A 457 3.51 -48.00 -8.36
CA ALA A 457 4.23 -46.76 -8.13
C ALA A 457 5.07 -46.96 -6.87
N GLY A 458 6.37 -47.19 -7.07
CA GLY A 458 7.32 -47.39 -5.99
C GLY A 458 7.24 -46.21 -5.01
N PRO A 459 7.19 -46.45 -3.69
CA PRO A 459 6.77 -45.47 -2.69
C PRO A 459 7.73 -44.30 -2.40
N ASN A 460 8.77 -44.02 -3.22
CA ASN A 460 9.93 -43.29 -2.69
C ASN A 460 10.36 -41.99 -3.37
N ASN A 461 9.83 -41.60 -4.54
CA ASN A 461 10.20 -40.30 -5.13
C ASN A 461 9.18 -39.21 -4.78
N PHE A 462 9.33 -38.69 -3.56
CA PHE A 462 8.68 -37.44 -3.10
C PHE A 462 8.81 -36.30 -4.13
N ILE A 463 9.91 -36.25 -4.88
CA ILE A 463 10.19 -35.26 -5.92
C ILE A 463 9.21 -35.41 -7.08
N ASP A 464 9.00 -36.63 -7.58
CA ASP A 464 8.07 -36.88 -8.68
C ASP A 464 6.62 -36.58 -8.28
N GLN A 465 6.24 -36.86 -7.02
CA GLN A 465 4.93 -36.44 -6.49
C GLN A 465 4.79 -34.91 -6.40
N ALA A 466 5.84 -34.19 -5.98
CA ALA A 466 5.81 -32.74 -5.92
C ALA A 466 5.77 -32.11 -7.33
N LEU A 467 6.48 -32.71 -8.30
CA LEU A 467 6.51 -32.26 -9.69
C LEU A 467 5.21 -32.55 -10.43
N THR A 468 4.66 -33.76 -10.28
CA THR A 468 3.33 -34.09 -10.82
C THR A 468 2.24 -33.23 -10.19
N PHE A 469 2.33 -32.93 -8.89
CA PHE A 469 1.42 -31.99 -8.25
C PHE A 469 1.47 -30.59 -8.88
N LEU A 470 2.68 -30.08 -9.16
CA LEU A 470 2.86 -28.80 -9.85
C LEU A 470 2.31 -28.79 -11.28
N GLU A 471 2.26 -29.95 -11.94
CA GLU A 471 1.78 -30.11 -13.32
C GLU A 471 0.25 -30.26 -13.37
N ASP A 472 -0.32 -30.95 -12.38
CA ASP A 472 -1.76 -31.12 -12.23
C ASP A 472 -2.46 -29.84 -11.74
N ASP A 473 -1.77 -29.03 -10.93
CA ASP A 473 -2.24 -27.71 -10.49
C ASP A 473 -2.43 -26.74 -11.66
N ASP A 474 -1.61 -26.83 -12.72
CA ASP A 474 -1.77 -25.97 -13.91
C ASP A 474 -3.03 -26.35 -14.72
N LYS A 475 -3.56 -27.57 -14.56
CA LYS A 475 -4.76 -28.06 -15.25
C LYS A 475 -6.04 -27.97 -14.41
N LYS A 476 -5.94 -28.01 -13.08
CA LYS A 476 -7.10 -27.99 -12.19
C LYS A 476 -7.55 -26.57 -11.88
N SER A 477 -8.83 -26.28 -12.16
CA SER A 477 -9.44 -24.96 -11.91
C SER A 477 -9.71 -24.63 -10.44
N SER A 478 -9.46 -25.56 -9.51
CA SER A 478 -9.70 -25.40 -8.07
C SER A 478 -8.39 -25.15 -7.33
N PRO A 479 -8.30 -24.13 -6.46
CA PRO A 479 -7.09 -23.86 -5.70
C PRO A 479 -6.78 -25.02 -4.73
N PRO A 480 -5.50 -25.34 -4.50
CA PRO A 480 -5.13 -26.44 -3.63
C PRO A 480 -5.46 -26.15 -2.16
N ALA A 481 -5.74 -27.19 -1.38
CA ALA A 481 -6.28 -27.07 -0.01
C ALA A 481 -5.37 -26.30 0.98
N TRP A 482 -4.06 -26.26 0.74
CA TRP A 482 -3.09 -25.53 1.57
C TRP A 482 -3.06 -24.03 1.27
N MET A 483 -3.52 -23.62 0.08
CA MET A 483 -3.36 -22.26 -0.42
C MET A 483 -4.11 -21.20 0.40
N PRO A 484 -5.34 -21.43 0.89
CA PRO A 484 -6.02 -20.44 1.75
C PRO A 484 -5.23 -20.11 3.02
N ALA A 485 -4.56 -21.11 3.61
CA ALA A 485 -3.75 -20.91 4.81
C ALA A 485 -2.45 -20.15 4.48
N ALA A 486 -1.76 -20.51 3.39
CA ALA A 486 -0.58 -19.78 2.92
C ALA A 486 -0.89 -18.32 2.60
N LEU A 487 -2.02 -18.11 1.91
CA LEU A 487 -2.47 -16.78 1.54
C LEU A 487 -2.87 -15.96 2.76
N SER A 488 -3.57 -16.54 3.73
CA SER A 488 -3.91 -15.85 4.98
C SER A 488 -2.67 -15.41 5.73
N LEU A 489 -1.63 -16.27 5.77
CA LEU A 489 -0.35 -15.92 6.36
C LEU A 489 0.35 -14.80 5.58
N ALA A 490 0.43 -14.90 4.25
CA ALA A 490 1.05 -13.86 3.42
C ALA A 490 0.34 -12.51 3.55
N LEU A 491 -1.00 -12.50 3.51
CA LEU A 491 -1.79 -11.29 3.72
C LEU A 491 -1.61 -10.71 5.11
N PHE A 492 -1.51 -11.55 6.13
CA PHE A 492 -1.19 -11.12 7.49
C PHE A 492 0.20 -10.47 7.56
N GLN A 493 1.21 -11.04 6.91
CA GLN A 493 2.56 -10.46 6.88
C GLN A 493 2.57 -9.10 6.20
N VAL A 494 1.91 -9.00 5.05
CA VAL A 494 1.77 -7.76 4.29
C VAL A 494 1.05 -6.70 5.14
N ALA A 495 -0.07 -7.06 5.77
CA ALA A 495 -0.81 -6.16 6.66
C ALA A 495 0.01 -5.73 7.88
N ALA A 496 0.76 -6.65 8.50
CA ALA A 496 1.62 -6.36 9.65
C ALA A 496 2.76 -5.41 9.27
N ILE A 497 3.46 -5.67 8.15
CA ILE A 497 4.52 -4.79 7.63
C ILE A 497 3.95 -3.40 7.36
N THR A 498 2.76 -3.31 6.79
CA THR A 498 2.11 -2.03 6.51
C THR A 498 1.62 -1.32 7.76
N ALA A 499 1.05 -2.02 8.75
CA ALA A 499 0.70 -1.42 10.02
C ALA A 499 1.93 -0.85 10.74
N LEU A 500 3.04 -1.60 10.74
CA LEU A 500 4.32 -1.16 11.30
C LEU A 500 4.89 0.04 10.56
N PHE A 501 4.74 0.05 9.23
CA PHE A 501 5.10 1.20 8.40
C PHE A 501 4.32 2.45 8.83
N PHE A 502 3.00 2.35 9.01
CA PHE A 502 2.19 3.51 9.39
C PHE A 502 2.41 3.97 10.84
N ASP A 503 2.57 3.03 11.79
CA ASP A 503 2.71 3.32 13.21
C ASP A 503 4.08 3.95 13.53
N LYS A 504 5.19 3.29 13.16
CA LYS A 504 6.54 3.74 13.53
C LYS A 504 7.16 4.76 12.59
N TYR A 505 6.88 4.69 11.29
CA TYR A 505 7.52 5.60 10.34
C TYR A 505 7.08 7.04 10.56
N SER A 506 5.87 7.25 11.10
CA SER A 506 5.38 8.60 11.34
C SER A 506 6.01 9.32 12.53
N ASP A 507 6.54 8.58 13.50
CA ASP A 507 6.94 9.17 14.78
C ASP A 507 8.44 9.06 15.09
N ILE A 508 9.20 8.12 14.48
CA ILE A 508 10.47 7.66 15.11
C ILE A 508 11.71 7.69 14.20
N VAL A 509 11.62 7.76 12.87
CA VAL A 509 12.81 7.54 12.02
C VAL A 509 13.27 8.82 11.31
N PRO A 510 14.18 9.61 11.90
CA PRO A 510 14.85 10.72 11.23
C PRO A 510 15.68 10.25 10.01
N ASN A 511 16.18 9.01 10.01
CA ASN A 511 16.93 8.46 8.87
C ASN A 511 16.02 7.72 7.86
N ALA A 512 15.21 8.51 7.15
CA ALA A 512 14.16 8.04 6.24
C ALA A 512 14.64 7.06 5.13
N ALA A 513 15.86 7.25 4.60
CA ALA A 513 16.36 6.47 3.46
C ALA A 513 16.90 5.07 3.85
N THR A 514 17.72 4.98 4.90
CA THR A 514 18.20 3.69 5.43
C THR A 514 17.08 2.93 6.15
N GLY A 515 16.19 3.65 6.82
CA GLY A 515 14.96 3.10 7.38
C GLY A 515 14.11 2.43 6.31
N LEU A 516 13.74 3.13 5.24
CA LEU A 516 12.90 2.57 4.17
C LEU A 516 13.56 1.35 3.49
N ALA A 517 14.86 1.42 3.18
CA ALA A 517 15.58 0.32 2.55
C ALA A 517 15.63 -0.92 3.46
N LEU A 518 16.00 -0.78 4.73
CA LEU A 518 16.02 -1.90 5.68
C LEU A 518 14.61 -2.41 6.01
N PHE A 519 13.61 -1.52 6.12
CA PHE A 519 12.25 -1.88 6.54
C PHE A 519 11.41 -2.50 5.42
N VAL A 520 11.71 -2.20 4.15
CA VAL A 520 11.11 -2.88 2.99
C VAL A 520 11.92 -4.14 2.65
N ALA A 521 13.25 -4.04 2.61
CA ALA A 521 14.09 -5.15 2.20
C ALA A 521 14.17 -6.28 3.24
N VAL A 522 14.26 -6.00 4.54
CA VAL A 522 14.42 -7.08 5.55
C VAL A 522 13.16 -7.95 5.66
N PRO A 523 11.93 -7.41 5.73
CA PRO A 523 10.74 -8.25 5.72
C PRO A 523 10.55 -8.97 4.39
N LEU A 524 10.78 -8.33 3.24
CA LEU A 524 10.59 -8.99 1.93
C LEU A 524 11.67 -10.02 1.59
N LEU A 525 12.94 -9.77 1.96
CA LEU A 525 14.09 -10.64 1.62
C LEU A 525 14.40 -11.68 2.70
N VAL A 526 14.06 -11.44 3.96
CA VAL A 526 14.39 -12.34 5.07
C VAL A 526 13.13 -12.83 5.79
N GLY A 527 12.23 -11.91 6.16
CA GLY A 527 11.02 -12.25 6.92
C GLY A 527 10.06 -13.17 6.16
N VAL A 528 9.72 -12.81 4.92
CA VAL A 528 8.79 -13.56 4.07
C VAL A 528 9.39 -14.91 3.67
N PRO A 529 10.66 -15.03 3.23
CA PRO A 529 11.23 -16.34 2.90
C PRO A 529 11.35 -17.27 4.11
N VAL A 530 11.77 -16.76 5.28
CA VAL A 530 11.92 -17.59 6.49
C VAL A 530 10.57 -18.07 7.02
N SER A 531 9.57 -17.19 7.08
CA SER A 531 8.23 -17.56 7.52
C SER A 531 7.51 -18.46 6.51
N SER A 532 7.68 -18.21 5.20
CA SER A 532 7.19 -19.09 4.13
C SER A 532 7.85 -20.46 4.20
N TYR A 533 9.15 -20.52 4.51
CA TYR A 533 9.90 -21.76 4.71
C TYR A 533 9.33 -22.58 5.87
N VAL A 534 9.12 -21.97 7.05
CA VAL A 534 8.52 -22.65 8.20
C VAL A 534 7.10 -23.14 7.89
N PHE A 535 6.31 -22.34 7.18
CA PHE A 535 4.95 -22.71 6.78
C PHE A 535 4.94 -23.86 5.76
N ILE A 536 5.77 -23.81 4.72
CA ILE A 536 5.88 -24.85 3.70
C ILE A 536 6.34 -26.17 4.32
N LEU A 537 7.36 -26.14 5.19
CA LEU A 537 7.79 -27.33 5.93
C LEU A 537 6.66 -27.95 6.76
N SER A 538 5.79 -27.11 7.32
CA SER A 538 4.66 -27.55 8.13
C SER A 538 3.53 -28.15 7.29
N CYS A 539 3.30 -27.62 6.09
CA CYS A 539 2.41 -28.20 5.09
C CYS A 539 2.93 -29.54 4.55
N VAL A 540 4.24 -29.65 4.30
CA VAL A 540 4.87 -30.91 3.88
C VAL A 540 4.78 -31.96 4.98
N ALA A 541 5.05 -31.57 6.24
CA ALA A 541 4.89 -32.45 7.39
C ALA A 541 3.44 -32.92 7.56
N PHE A 542 2.47 -32.05 7.27
CA PHE A 542 1.04 -32.39 7.27
C PHE A 542 0.66 -33.44 6.22
N GLN A 543 1.10 -33.25 4.98
CA GLN A 543 0.75 -34.15 3.88
C GLN A 543 1.33 -35.55 4.10
N ARG A 544 2.56 -35.63 4.65
CA ARG A 544 3.17 -36.91 5.06
C ARG A 544 2.39 -37.61 6.18
N ASN A 545 1.74 -36.85 7.06
CA ASN A 545 0.94 -37.40 8.16
C ASN A 545 -0.47 -37.82 7.71
N GLN A 546 -0.97 -37.27 6.59
CA GLN A 546 -2.21 -37.75 5.98
C GLN A 546 -2.02 -39.12 5.30
N SER A 547 -0.91 -39.34 4.59
CA SER A 547 -0.66 -40.63 3.93
C SER A 547 -0.45 -41.78 4.92
N SER A 548 -0.09 -41.49 6.17
CA SER A 548 0.02 -42.47 7.25
C SER A 548 -1.28 -42.69 8.04
N GLY A 549 -2.40 -42.07 7.64
CA GLY A 549 -3.69 -42.19 8.34
C GLY A 549 -3.75 -41.45 9.69
N GLY A 550 -2.78 -40.58 9.99
CA GLY A 550 -2.68 -39.88 11.27
C GLY A 550 -3.67 -38.72 11.41
N ALA A 551 -4.63 -38.83 12.34
CA ALA A 551 -5.62 -37.79 12.65
C ALA A 551 -5.04 -36.45 13.19
N LYS A 552 -3.73 -36.38 13.46
CA LYS A 552 -3.05 -35.22 14.07
C LYS A 552 -2.60 -34.15 13.08
N GLY A 553 -2.82 -34.33 11.79
CA GLY A 553 -2.33 -33.42 10.75
C GLY A 553 -2.59 -31.92 10.99
N PRO A 554 -3.83 -31.46 11.26
CA PRO A 554 -4.15 -30.02 11.29
C PRO A 554 -3.34 -29.24 12.34
N TRP A 555 -2.95 -29.91 13.44
CA TRP A 555 -2.17 -29.32 14.51
C TRP A 555 -0.75 -28.97 14.08
N VAL A 556 -0.15 -29.75 13.18
CA VAL A 556 1.22 -29.54 12.68
C VAL A 556 1.30 -28.30 11.79
N VAL A 557 0.32 -28.11 10.90
CA VAL A 557 0.22 -26.90 10.05
C VAL A 557 -0.03 -25.67 10.91
N ALA A 558 -0.95 -25.76 11.88
CA ALA A 558 -1.28 -24.66 12.77
C ALA A 558 -0.07 -24.26 13.63
N SER A 559 0.66 -25.23 14.21
CA SER A 559 1.88 -24.95 14.98
C SER A 559 2.97 -24.31 14.12
N GLY A 560 3.11 -24.75 12.87
CA GLY A 560 4.02 -24.17 11.90
C GLY A 560 3.75 -22.71 11.58
N ALA A 561 2.48 -22.41 11.30
CA ALA A 561 2.03 -21.04 11.07
C ALA A 561 2.27 -20.16 12.30
N ILE A 562 1.95 -20.66 13.50
CA ILE A 562 2.15 -19.93 14.77
C ILE A 562 3.64 -19.65 15.02
N VAL A 563 4.52 -20.63 14.82
CA VAL A 563 5.97 -20.45 15.00
C VAL A 563 6.54 -19.51 13.95
N GLY A 564 6.14 -19.65 12.68
CA GLY A 564 6.56 -18.75 11.61
C GLY A 564 6.13 -17.30 11.85
N SER A 565 4.87 -17.09 12.25
CA SER A 565 4.36 -15.77 12.66
C SER A 565 5.06 -15.24 13.92
N GLY A 566 5.34 -16.09 14.91
CA GLY A 566 6.05 -15.74 16.13
C GLY A 566 7.50 -15.33 15.89
N LEU A 567 8.22 -16.03 15.01
CA LEU A 567 9.59 -15.67 14.61
C LEU A 567 9.63 -14.36 13.83
N LEU A 568 8.69 -14.15 12.90
CA LEU A 568 8.57 -12.87 12.21
C LEU A 568 8.26 -11.73 13.19
N TYR A 569 7.36 -11.97 14.15
CA TYR A 569 7.03 -11.02 15.21
C TYR A 569 8.24 -10.71 16.10
N LEU A 570 9.04 -11.70 16.47
CA LEU A 570 10.27 -11.50 17.25
C LEU A 570 11.34 -10.72 16.47
N LEU A 571 11.51 -11.00 15.17
CA LEU A 571 12.39 -10.22 14.28
C LEU A 571 11.94 -8.76 14.19
N VAL A 572 10.63 -8.54 14.05
CA VAL A 572 10.04 -7.20 14.07
C VAL A 572 10.25 -6.49 15.42
N LEU A 573 10.03 -7.21 16.53
CA LEU A 573 10.26 -6.67 17.87
C LEU A 573 11.73 -6.32 18.11
N GLN A 574 12.67 -7.12 17.59
CA GLN A 574 14.09 -6.84 17.72
C GLN A 574 14.51 -5.57 16.97
N VAL A 575 13.94 -5.31 15.79
CA VAL A 575 14.10 -4.02 15.08
C VAL A 575 13.41 -2.88 15.86
N SER A 576 12.32 -3.19 16.58
CA SER A 576 11.55 -2.22 17.35
C SER A 576 12.20 -1.82 18.70
N TRP A 577 12.99 -2.69 19.32
CA TRP A 577 13.44 -2.56 20.72
C TRP A 577 14.47 -1.45 20.97
N ASN A 578 15.01 -0.82 19.93
CA ASN A 578 15.91 0.33 20.05
C ASN A 578 15.20 1.69 20.27
N GLY A 579 13.91 1.70 20.68
CA GLY A 579 13.12 2.92 20.98
C GLY A 579 12.42 2.88 22.35
N PRO A 580 11.94 4.03 22.88
CA PRO A 580 11.58 4.20 24.30
C PRO A 580 10.43 3.29 24.79
N GLN A 581 10.48 2.96 26.09
CA GLN A 581 9.86 1.81 26.76
C GLN A 581 8.32 1.71 26.79
N ILE A 582 7.59 2.71 26.29
CA ILE A 582 6.11 2.74 26.34
C ILE A 582 5.47 1.73 25.35
N ALA A 583 6.23 1.28 24.33
CA ALA A 583 5.79 0.34 23.31
C ALA A 583 5.44 -1.08 23.83
N GLY A 584 5.90 -1.48 25.02
CA GLY A 584 5.70 -2.85 25.52
C GLY A 584 4.23 -3.23 25.77
N LEU A 585 3.39 -2.29 26.21
CA LEU A 585 2.04 -2.59 26.70
C LEU A 585 0.98 -2.70 25.59
N VAL A 586 1.07 -1.86 24.55
CA VAL A 586 0.15 -1.92 23.39
C VAL A 586 0.42 -3.18 22.56
N PHE A 587 1.68 -3.60 22.44
CA PHE A 587 2.09 -4.79 21.71
C PHE A 587 1.62 -6.10 22.39
N ILE A 588 1.54 -6.14 23.73
CA ILE A 588 0.97 -7.29 24.47
C ILE A 588 -0.54 -7.40 24.22
N GLY A 589 -1.26 -6.27 24.15
CA GLY A 589 -2.71 -6.24 23.87
C GLY A 589 -3.06 -6.72 22.46
N VAL A 590 -2.35 -6.22 21.44
CA VAL A 590 -2.57 -6.62 20.04
C VAL A 590 -2.10 -8.07 19.81
N GLY A 591 -0.96 -8.48 20.37
CA GLY A 591 -0.49 -9.86 20.34
C GLY A 591 -1.47 -10.85 20.99
N GLY A 592 -2.08 -10.48 22.13
CA GLY A 592 -3.11 -11.27 22.79
C GLY A 592 -4.40 -11.41 21.98
N ALA A 593 -4.85 -10.32 21.35
CA ALA A 593 -6.00 -10.33 20.45
C ALA A 593 -5.74 -11.21 19.21
N ILE A 594 -4.51 -11.22 18.69
CA ILE A 594 -4.08 -12.04 17.54
C ILE A 594 -4.08 -13.55 17.87
N VAL A 595 -3.65 -13.94 19.08
CA VAL A 595 -3.74 -15.33 19.55
C VAL A 595 -5.21 -15.76 19.65
N LEU A 596 -6.08 -14.88 20.15
CA LEU A 596 -7.51 -15.12 20.25
C LEU A 596 -8.20 -15.26 18.88
N VAL A 597 -7.84 -14.45 17.87
CA VAL A 597 -8.41 -14.54 16.51
C VAL A 597 -7.97 -15.83 15.80
N ASN A 598 -6.70 -16.23 15.95
CA ASN A 598 -6.23 -17.51 15.41
C ASN A 598 -6.87 -18.72 16.11
N LEU A 599 -7.08 -18.64 17.43
CA LEU A 599 -7.87 -19.62 18.18
C LEU A 599 -9.33 -19.66 17.70
N ALA A 600 -9.95 -18.52 17.44
CA ALA A 600 -11.33 -18.44 16.94
C ALA A 600 -11.46 -19.03 15.52
N ALA A 601 -10.53 -18.73 14.61
CA ALA A 601 -10.48 -19.31 13.27
C ALA A 601 -10.29 -20.84 13.32
N LEU A 602 -9.43 -21.31 14.22
CA LEU A 602 -9.24 -22.74 14.49
C LEU A 602 -10.54 -23.37 15.01
N VAL A 603 -11.27 -22.72 15.92
CA VAL A 603 -12.56 -23.18 16.44
C VAL A 603 -13.63 -23.25 15.35
N VAL A 604 -13.68 -22.29 14.42
CA VAL A 604 -14.62 -22.32 13.27
C VAL A 604 -14.33 -23.49 12.33
N VAL A 605 -13.05 -23.74 12.03
CA VAL A 605 -12.64 -24.92 11.22
C VAL A 605 -12.99 -26.23 11.93
N LEU A 606 -12.85 -26.30 13.25
CA LEU A 606 -13.22 -27.46 14.06
C LEU A 606 -14.74 -27.66 14.15
N ALA A 607 -15.52 -26.58 14.25
CA ALA A 607 -16.98 -26.63 14.31
C ALA A 607 -17.60 -27.07 12.97
N GLY A 608 -17.01 -26.67 11.84
CA GLY A 608 -17.42 -27.14 10.52
C GLY A 608 -17.28 -28.66 10.34
N ARG A 609 -16.32 -29.29 11.03
CA ARG A 609 -16.05 -30.73 10.95
C ARG A 609 -17.08 -31.59 11.70
N ARG A 610 -17.84 -31.03 12.65
CA ARG A 610 -18.91 -31.75 13.36
C ARG A 610 -20.22 -31.85 12.58
N ARG A 611 -20.44 -31.00 11.55
CA ARG A 611 -21.69 -31.03 10.75
C ARG A 611 -21.67 -32.01 9.58
N TYR A 612 -20.50 -32.52 9.19
CA TYR A 612 -20.38 -33.60 8.21
C TYR A 612 -20.03 -34.89 8.95
N GLY A 613 -21.06 -35.62 9.37
CA GLY A 613 -20.91 -36.95 9.95
C GLY A 613 -20.21 -37.91 8.98
N PRO A 614 -19.65 -39.03 9.47
CA PRO A 614 -18.97 -40.00 8.63
C PRO A 614 -19.95 -40.55 7.60
N ILE A 615 -19.70 -40.27 6.32
CA ILE A 615 -20.39 -40.93 5.21
C ILE A 615 -19.93 -42.39 5.25
N SER A 616 -20.84 -43.25 5.71
CA SER A 616 -20.74 -44.70 5.60
C SER A 616 -20.74 -45.08 4.13
N LEU A 617 -19.57 -45.32 3.56
CA LEU A 617 -19.42 -46.09 2.31
C LEU A 617 -19.63 -47.56 2.65
N GLY A 618 -20.84 -48.06 2.41
CA GLY A 618 -21.16 -49.49 2.39
C GLY A 618 -21.37 -49.94 0.95
N ASN A 619 -20.58 -50.95 0.56
CA ASN A 619 -20.61 -51.84 -0.62
C ASN A 619 -21.11 -51.31 -1.97
#